data_AF-A0A6P1EXR5-F1
#
_entry.id   AF-A0A6P1EXR5-F1
#
_cell.length_a   1.000
_cell.length_b   1.000
_cell.length_c   1.000
_cell.angle_alpha   90.00
_cell.angle_beta   90.00
_cell.angle_gamma   90.00
#
_symmetry.space_group_name_H-M   'P 1'
#
loop_
_entity.id
_entity.type
_entity.pdbx_description
1 polymer ?
#
loop_
_entity_poly.entity_id
_entity_poly.type
_entity_poly.pdbx_seq_one_letter_code
_entity_poly.pdbx_strand_id
1 'polypeptide(L)' 'MDRNGTTFRRGSLVRFIRWVSSRDAGWTAEIIEGRYLERADCGWLVEIEGTPTVVTKDDWAVFR' A
#
# COMPACT_ATOMS: atom_id res chain seq x y z
N MET A 1 12.59 -10.55 -12.09
CA MET A 1 11.77 -11.48 -11.30
C MET A 1 11.74 -10.92 -9.89
N ASP A 2 10.69 -10.16 -9.57
CA ASP A 2 10.66 -9.28 -8.41
C ASP A 2 10.55 -10.10 -7.12
N ARG A 3 11.65 -10.16 -6.36
CA ARG A 3 11.79 -10.98 -5.15
C ARG A 3 11.26 -10.29 -3.88
N ASN A 4 10.39 -9.29 -4.03
CA ASN A 4 9.75 -8.53 -2.95
C ASN A 4 8.28 -8.93 -2.75
N GLY A 5 7.94 -10.18 -3.03
CA GLY A 5 6.59 -10.70 -2.85
C GLY A 5 6.28 -10.87 -1.37
N THR A 6 5.94 -9.79 -0.66
CA THR A 6 5.27 -9.91 0.64
C THR A 6 3.94 -10.61 0.37
N THR A 7 3.87 -11.89 0.71
CA THR A 7 2.68 -12.71 0.49
C THR A 7 1.67 -12.43 1.59
N PHE A 8 0.69 -11.57 1.32
CA PHE A 8 -0.44 -11.34 2.20
C PHE A 8 -1.48 -12.44 2.04
N ARG A 9 -2.24 -12.72 3.11
CA ARG A 9 -3.41 -13.59 3.02
C ARG A 9 -4.61 -12.75 2.64
N ARG A 10 -5.44 -13.20 1.71
CA ARG A 10 -6.70 -12.50 1.38
C ARG A 10 -7.52 -12.26 2.65
N GLY A 11 -8.02 -11.05 2.82
CA GLY A 11 -8.74 -10.56 3.99
C GLY A 11 -7.87 -10.08 5.15
N SER A 12 -6.53 -10.28 5.11
CA SER A 12 -5.64 -9.79 6.17
C SER A 12 -5.52 -8.27 6.13
N LEU A 13 -5.40 -7.67 7.32
CA LEU A 13 -5.04 -6.27 7.46
C LEU A 13 -3.63 -6.05 6.91
N VAL A 14 -3.45 -5.00 6.11
CA VAL A 14 -2.17 -4.57 5.56
C VAL A 14 -2.07 -3.06 5.66
N ARG A 15 -0.89 -2.57 6.01
CA ARG A 15 -0.58 -1.14 6.06
C ARG A 15 0.42 -0.79 4.95
N PHE A 16 0.24 0.39 4.39
CA PHE A 16 1.15 0.95 3.41
C PHE A 16 1.59 2.34 3.86
N ILE A 17 2.83 2.69 3.53
CA ILE A 17 3.42 3.99 3.78
C ILE A 17 3.96 4.57 2.49
N ARG A 18 3.76 5.88 2.29
CA ARG A 18 4.48 6.67 1.30
C ARG A 18 5.01 7.95 1.94
N TRP A 19 6.10 8.46 1.40
CA TRP A 19 6.66 9.75 1.79
C TRP A 19 6.24 10.81 0.78
N VAL A 20 5.58 11.85 1.25
CA VAL A 20 5.15 12.98 0.42
C VAL A 20 5.97 14.20 0.78
N SER A 21 6.61 14.80 -0.22
CA SER A 21 7.34 16.05 -0.03
C SER A 21 6.38 17.23 -0.02
N SER A 22 6.39 18.01 1.04
CA SER A 22 5.72 19.32 1.14
C SER A 22 6.77 20.42 1.06
N ARG A 23 6.44 21.51 0.34
CA ARG A 23 7.32 22.69 0.22
C ARG A 23 7.60 23.36 1.56
N ASP A 24 6.63 23.34 2.47
CA ASP A 24 6.69 24.11 3.71
C ASP A 24 7.09 23.26 4.93
N ALA A 25 6.86 21.94 4.87
CA ALA A 25 7.01 21.04 6.01
C ALA A 25 8.04 19.92 5.80
N GLY A 26 8.71 19.85 4.64
CA GLY A 26 9.62 18.76 4.31
C GLY A 26 8.88 17.46 3.99
N TRP A 27 9.46 16.31 4.34
CA TRP A 27 8.86 15.00 4.05
C TRP A 27 7.89 14.58 5.15
N THR A 28 6.67 14.21 4.76
CA THR A 28 5.65 13.68 5.67
C THR A 28 5.28 12.25 5.26
N ALA A 29 5.10 11.37 6.25
CA ALA A 29 4.61 10.02 6.02
C ALA A 29 3.09 10.03 5.91
N GLU A 30 2.58 9.46 4.83
CA GLU A 30 1.18 9.08 4.71
C GLU A 30 1.05 7.59 4.90
N ILE A 31 0.09 7.16 5.73
CA ILE A 31 -0.18 5.76 6.02
C ILE A 31 -1.61 5.46 5.65
N ILE A 32 -1.81 4.38 4.91
CA ILE A 32 -3.14 3.81 4.64
C ILE A 32 -3.18 2.38 5.16
N GLU A 33 -4.38 1.94 5.56
CA GLU A 33 -4.64 0.59 6.05
C GLU A 33 -5.88 0.04 5.34
N GLY A 34 -5.88 -1.25 5.04
CA GLY A 34 -7.05 -1.90 4.48
C GLY A 34 -6.93 -3.43 4.48
N ARG A 35 -7.95 -4.09 3.94
CA ARG A 35 -7.96 -5.55 3.79
C ARG A 35 -7.38 -5.92 2.44
N TYR A 36 -6.32 -6.73 2.45
CA TYR A 36 -5.74 -7.25 1.21
C TYR A 36 -6.75 -8.13 0.49
N LEU A 37 -6.99 -7.86 -0.80
CA LEU A 37 -7.85 -8.69 -1.63
C LEU A 37 -7.01 -9.64 -2.48
N GLU A 38 -6.11 -9.10 -3.30
CA GLU A 38 -5.25 -9.87 -4.19
C GLU A 38 -4.07 -9.04 -4.75
N ARG A 39 -3.17 -9.72 -5.46
CA ARG A 39 -2.03 -9.09 -6.13
C ARG A 39 -2.52 -8.55 -7.47
N ALA A 40 -2.24 -7.28 -7.74
CA ALA A 40 -2.39 -6.66 -9.05
C ALA A 40 -1.01 -6.57 -9.74
N ASP A 41 -0.99 -6.37 -11.06
CA ASP A 41 0.26 -6.28 -11.83
C ASP A 41 1.17 -5.14 -11.34
N CYS A 42 0.58 -3.99 -11.03
CA CYS A 42 1.29 -2.79 -10.56
C CYS A 42 1.37 -2.67 -9.03
N GLY A 43 0.77 -3.58 -8.26
CA GLY A 43 0.59 -3.33 -6.83
C GLY A 43 -0.36 -4.30 -6.11
N TRP A 44 -1.07 -3.80 -5.12
CA TRP A 44 -1.97 -4.60 -4.31
C TRP A 44 -3.39 -4.07 -4.48
N LEU A 45 -4.35 -4.97 -4.69
CA LEU A 45 -5.76 -4.61 -4.57
C LEU A 45 -6.15 -4.73 -3.10
N VAL A 46 -6.65 -3.65 -2.53
CA VAL A 46 -6.92 -3.51 -1.10
C VAL A 46 -8.29 -2.88 -0.92
N GLU A 47 -9.13 -3.44 -0.06
CA GLU A 47 -10.37 -2.79 0.36
C GLU A 47 -10.05 -1.78 1.47
N ILE A 48 -10.25 -0.50 1.16
CA ILE A 48 -10.06 0.63 2.08
C ILE A 48 -11.44 1.25 2.29
N GLU A 49 -11.92 1.26 3.54
CA GLU A 49 -13.24 1.81 3.89
C GLU A 49 -14.39 1.27 3.01
N GLY A 50 -14.33 -0.02 2.64
CA GLY A 50 -15.33 -0.67 1.79
C GLY A 50 -15.16 -0.45 0.29
N THR A 51 -14.12 0.28 -0.14
CA THR A 51 -13.83 0.54 -1.56
C THR A 51 -12.58 -0.23 -2.00
N PRO A 52 -12.70 -1.13 -3.00
CA PRO A 52 -11.54 -1.75 -3.64
C PRO A 52 -10.65 -0.69 -4.31
N THR A 53 -9.42 -0.58 -3.84
CA THR A 53 -8.44 0.44 -4.25
C THR A 53 -7.14 -0.23 -4.66
N VAL A 54 -6.59 0.16 -5.81
CA VAL A 54 -5.26 -0.30 -6.24
C VAL A 54 -4.21 0.57 -5.57
N VAL A 55 -3.38 -0.05 -4.73
CA VAL A 55 -2.21 0.57 -4.10
C VAL A 55 -0.98 0.19 -4.92
N THR A 56 -0.35 1.17 -5.58
CA THR A 56 0.76 0.96 -6.51
C THR A 56 2.08 0.74 -5.78
N LYS A 57 2.94 -0.17 -6.29
CA LYS A 57 4.28 -0.41 -5.73
C LYS A 57 5.28 0.72 -6.02
N ASP A 58 4.94 1.58 -6.97
CA ASP A 58 5.77 2.72 -7.38
C ASP A 58 5.66 3.88 -6.40
N ASP A 59 4.50 4.03 -5.76
CA ASP A 59 4.23 5.11 -4.79
C ASP A 59 4.25 4.64 -3.34
N TRP A 60 3.91 3.36 -3.08
CA TRP A 60 3.69 2.84 -1.74
C TRP A 60 4.59 1.67 -1.39
N ALA A 61 5.08 1.66 -0.16
CA ALA A 61 5.76 0.53 0.45
C ALA A 61 4.88 -0.14 1.49
N VAL A 62 5.10 -1.44 1.72
CA VAL A 62 4.45 -2.19 2.81
C VAL A 62 5.04 -1.76 4.15
N PHE A 63 4.18 -1.43 5.10
CA PHE A 63 4.54 -1.07 6.47
C PHE A 63 4.14 -2.21 7.43
N ARG A 64 5.01 -2.56 8.38
CA ARG A 64 4.88 -3.71 9.28
C ARG A 64 5.06 -3.32 10.73
#